data_AF-A0A7V7TGW6-F1
#
_entry.id   AF-A0A7V7TGW6-F1
#
_cell.length_a   1.000
_cell.length_b   1.000
_cell.length_c   1.000
_cell.angle_alpha   90.00
_cell.angle_beta   90.00
_cell.angle_gamma   90.00
#
_symmetry.space_group_name_H-M   'P 1'
#
loop_
_entity.id
_entity.type
_entity.pdbx_description
1 polymer ?
#
loop_
_entity_poly.entity_id
_entity_poly.type
_entity_poly.pdbx_seq_one_letter_code
_entity_poly.pdbx_strand_id
1 'polypeptide(L)'
;MNQWSKAPELKVSSWLNTDTPLLLSELRGKVIALHTFQMLCPGCVSHGLPQAAKLAHFFKDEALEVIGLHTVFEHHEAMQLNSLKAFVHEYRLDFPIAIDAPSGGSIPITMGEYGLGGTPGLVLIDKMGHIRFTHHGTIDDMMLSKMVSFLLGEVTSNDDSFNCTVNDLRSSSGKCSVS
;
A
#
# COMPACT_ATOMS: atom_id res chain seq x y z
N MET A 1 -1.03 -2.50 -24.10
CA MET A 1 -0.28 -3.47 -23.25
C MET A 1 0.15 -2.71 -22.01
N ASN A 2 -0.36 -3.06 -20.83
CA ASN A 2 0.02 -2.37 -19.60
C ASN A 2 1.49 -2.67 -19.29
N GLN A 3 2.32 -1.62 -19.21
CA GLN A 3 3.77 -1.69 -19.03
C GLN A 3 4.19 -1.92 -17.55
N TRP A 4 3.22 -2.11 -16.66
CA TRP A 4 3.44 -2.15 -15.21
C TRP A 4 3.59 -3.58 -14.71
N SER A 5 4.60 -3.84 -13.86
CA SER A 5 4.81 -5.15 -13.26
C SER A 5 3.74 -5.44 -12.20
N LYS A 6 3.28 -6.68 -12.14
CA LYS A 6 2.39 -7.15 -11.08
C LYS A 6 3.15 -7.15 -9.75
N ALA A 7 2.54 -6.62 -8.69
CA ALA A 7 3.10 -6.70 -7.35
C ALA A 7 3.21 -8.17 -6.90
N PRO A 8 4.40 -8.67 -6.49
CA PRO A 8 4.53 -9.96 -5.83
C PRO A 8 3.70 -10.03 -4.55
N GLU A 9 3.24 -11.20 -4.14
CA GLU A 9 2.60 -11.35 -2.82
C GLU A 9 3.59 -11.13 -1.68
N LEU A 10 3.14 -10.53 -0.58
CA LEU A 10 4.01 -10.27 0.56
C LEU A 10 4.44 -11.59 1.23
N LYS A 11 5.74 -11.76 1.46
CA LYS A 11 6.30 -12.88 2.21
C LYS A 11 6.52 -12.45 3.64
N VAL A 12 5.54 -12.74 4.49
CA VAL A 12 5.44 -12.19 5.84
C VAL A 12 5.50 -13.29 6.88
N SER A 13 6.19 -13.02 7.99
CA SER A 13 6.31 -13.95 9.11
C SER A 13 5.15 -13.82 10.10
N SER A 14 4.56 -12.62 10.20
CA SER A 14 3.48 -12.29 11.11
C SER A 14 2.81 -10.97 10.70
N TRP A 15 1.63 -10.73 11.27
CA TRP A 15 0.88 -9.49 11.12
C TRP A 15 0.56 -8.88 12.49
N LEU A 16 0.44 -7.56 12.51
CA LEU A 16 -0.14 -6.78 13.59
C LEU A 16 -1.31 -5.95 13.02
N ASN A 17 -2.27 -5.59 13.88
CA ASN A 17 -3.41 -4.73 13.55
C ASN A 17 -4.32 -5.24 12.42
N THR A 18 -4.41 -6.56 12.27
CA THR A 18 -5.42 -7.22 11.42
C THR A 18 -5.78 -8.58 12.02
N ASP A 19 -7.05 -8.97 11.95
CA ASP A 19 -7.53 -10.25 12.48
C ASP A 19 -7.09 -11.43 11.60
N THR A 20 -6.96 -11.19 10.29
CA THR A 20 -6.51 -12.18 9.31
C THR A 20 -5.34 -11.64 8.49
N PRO A 21 -4.38 -12.50 8.08
CA PRO A 21 -3.34 -12.11 7.14
C PRO A 21 -3.93 -11.53 5.86
N LEU A 22 -3.38 -10.41 5.37
CA LEU A 22 -3.81 -9.82 4.10
C LEU A 22 -3.02 -10.41 2.93
N LEU A 23 -3.73 -10.71 1.84
CA LEU A 23 -3.15 -11.08 0.55
C LEU A 23 -3.40 -9.96 -0.47
N LEU A 24 -2.40 -9.55 -1.23
CA LEU A 24 -2.55 -8.46 -2.21
C LEU A 24 -3.54 -8.84 -3.32
N SER A 25 -3.63 -10.12 -3.65
CA SER A 25 -4.63 -10.67 -4.57
C SER A 25 -6.07 -10.55 -4.07
N GLU A 26 -6.29 -10.53 -2.76
CA GLU A 26 -7.61 -10.33 -2.14
C GLU A 26 -7.97 -8.85 -1.99
N LEU A 27 -6.96 -7.96 -2.05
CA LEU A 27 -7.13 -6.51 -1.99
C LEU A 27 -7.40 -5.87 -3.37
N ARG A 28 -7.71 -6.66 -4.40
CA ARG A 28 -8.09 -6.13 -5.72
C ARG A 28 -9.30 -5.21 -5.61
N GLY A 29 -9.29 -4.15 -6.42
CA GLY A 29 -10.27 -3.06 -6.32
C GLY A 29 -9.85 -1.93 -5.37
N LYS A 30 -8.86 -2.15 -4.49
CA LYS A 30 -8.24 -1.09 -3.68
C LYS A 30 -6.90 -0.66 -4.27
N VAL A 31 -6.58 0.62 -4.14
CA VAL A 31 -5.20 1.10 -4.20
C VAL A 31 -4.50 0.67 -2.92
N ILE A 32 -3.23 0.28 -3.00
CA ILE A 32 -2.44 -0.11 -1.82
C ILE A 32 -1.23 0.83 -1.72
N ALA A 33 -1.07 1.46 -0.57
CA ALA A 33 0.14 2.18 -0.18
C ALA A 33 0.94 1.31 0.80
N LEU A 34 1.96 0.64 0.28
CA LEU A 34 2.87 -0.19 1.08
C LEU A 34 4.03 0.67 1.56
N HIS A 35 4.04 0.99 2.85
CA HIS A 35 5.06 1.82 3.48
C HIS A 35 6.11 0.96 4.16
N THR A 36 7.34 0.95 3.66
CA THR A 36 8.41 0.13 4.24
C THR A 36 9.17 0.90 5.30
N PHE A 37 9.41 0.26 6.45
CA PHE A 37 10.05 0.91 7.59
C PHE A 37 10.87 -0.05 8.45
N GLN A 38 11.78 0.52 9.24
CA GLN A 38 12.37 -0.12 10.41
C GLN A 38 12.05 0.72 11.64
N MET A 39 11.66 0.08 12.74
CA MET A 39 11.25 0.79 13.96
C MET A 39 12.37 1.64 14.60
N LEU A 40 13.64 1.35 14.30
CA LEU A 40 14.79 2.13 14.76
C LEU A 40 15.36 3.09 13.71
N CYS A 41 14.79 3.16 12.50
CA CYS A 41 15.24 4.09 11.48
C CYS A 41 14.73 5.51 11.79
N PRO A 42 15.60 6.51 12.00
CA PRO A 42 15.17 7.86 12.36
C PRO A 42 14.20 8.47 11.34
N GLY A 43 14.46 8.33 10.05
CA GLY A 43 13.58 8.86 8.99
C GLY A 43 12.22 8.16 8.91
N CYS A 44 12.15 6.88 9.27
CA CYS A 44 10.87 6.18 9.40
C CYS A 44 10.04 6.77 10.53
N VAL A 45 10.66 6.94 11.70
CA VAL A 45 10.00 7.45 12.90
C VAL A 45 9.59 8.92 12.75
N SER A 46 10.47 9.77 12.19
CA SER A 46 10.22 11.21 12.11
C SER A 46 9.36 11.63 10.92
N HIS A 47 9.30 10.84 9.84
CA HIS A 47 8.62 11.22 8.60
C HIS A 47 7.72 10.12 8.04
N GLY A 48 8.27 8.92 7.81
CA GLY A 48 7.59 7.86 7.08
C GLY A 48 6.29 7.39 7.75
N LEU A 49 6.39 6.93 9.00
CA LEU A 49 5.25 6.41 9.76
C LEU A 49 4.19 7.49 10.05
N PRO A 50 4.56 8.74 10.44
CA PRO A 50 3.59 9.83 10.51
C PRO A 50 2.85 10.07 9.19
N GLN A 51 3.53 10.02 8.04
CA GLN A 51 2.89 10.18 6.74
C GLN A 51 1.94 9.01 6.42
N ALA A 52 2.34 7.76 6.70
CA ALA A 52 1.48 6.59 6.52
C ALA A 52 0.22 6.67 7.39
N ALA A 53 0.33 7.08 8.66
CA ALA A 53 -0.81 7.28 9.54
C ALA A 53 -1.77 8.38 9.05
N LYS A 54 -1.21 9.52 8.60
CA LYS A 54 -2.02 10.59 7.97
C LYS A 54 -2.75 10.09 6.72
N LEU A 55 -2.06 9.32 5.87
CA LEU A 55 -2.64 8.78 4.64
C LEU A 55 -3.80 7.83 4.95
N ALA A 56 -3.59 6.90 5.88
CA ALA A 56 -4.63 5.96 6.33
C ALA A 56 -5.84 6.69 6.92
N HIS A 57 -5.62 7.73 7.71
CA HIS A 57 -6.70 8.53 8.29
C HIS A 57 -7.46 9.35 7.24
N PHE A 58 -6.74 10.01 6.34
CA PHE A 58 -7.32 10.91 5.35
C PHE A 58 -8.20 10.17 4.33
N PHE A 59 -7.77 8.99 3.88
CA PHE A 59 -8.46 8.18 2.87
C PHE A 59 -9.26 7.01 3.46
N LYS A 60 -9.58 7.04 4.77
CA LYS A 60 -10.20 5.91 5.49
C LYS A 60 -11.54 5.43 4.91
N ASP A 61 -12.27 6.32 4.23
CA ASP A 61 -13.59 6.05 3.64
C ASP A 61 -13.51 5.81 2.11
N GLU A 62 -12.28 5.73 1.56
CA GLU A 62 -12.00 5.48 0.16
C GLU A 62 -11.41 4.08 -0.06
N ALA A 63 -11.30 3.66 -1.33
CA ALA A 63 -10.73 2.36 -1.69
C ALA A 63 -9.18 2.36 -1.61
N LEU A 64 -8.60 2.83 -0.50
CA LEU A 64 -7.17 2.79 -0.21
C LEU A 64 -6.91 1.85 0.98
N GLU A 65 -5.91 0.98 0.83
CA GLU A 65 -5.34 0.20 1.93
C GLU A 65 -3.91 0.70 2.22
N VAL A 66 -3.63 1.10 3.46
CA VAL A 66 -2.27 1.47 3.88
C VAL A 66 -1.69 0.32 4.70
N ILE A 67 -0.56 -0.22 4.26
CA ILE A 67 0.11 -1.34 4.92
C ILE A 67 1.52 -0.91 5.32
N GLY A 68 1.85 -1.00 6.60
CA GLY A 68 3.24 -0.92 7.05
C GLY A 68 3.95 -2.25 6.79
N LEU A 69 5.12 -2.23 6.15
CA LEU A 69 5.98 -3.39 6.01
C LEU A 69 7.28 -3.18 6.80
N HIS A 70 7.40 -3.89 7.90
CA HIS A 70 8.58 -3.84 8.75
C HIS A 70 9.69 -4.70 8.15
N THR A 71 10.60 -4.07 7.39
CA THR A 71 11.70 -4.71 6.65
C THR A 71 13.01 -4.61 7.43
N VAL A 72 13.25 -5.57 8.33
CA VAL A 72 14.47 -5.58 9.17
C VAL A 72 15.65 -6.10 8.38
N PHE A 73 16.52 -5.18 7.91
CA PHE A 73 17.75 -5.56 7.18
C PHE A 73 19.06 -5.29 7.93
N GLU A 74 18.96 -4.64 9.09
CA GLU A 74 20.05 -4.38 10.02
C GLU A 74 19.52 -4.44 11.47
N HIS A 75 20.42 -4.53 12.45
CA HIS A 75 20.07 -4.57 13.88
C HIS A 75 18.97 -5.60 14.24
N HIS A 76 19.00 -6.77 13.61
CA HIS A 76 17.94 -7.79 13.69
C HIS A 76 17.53 -8.12 15.13
N GLU A 77 18.49 -8.36 16.01
CA GLU A 77 18.24 -8.73 17.41
C GLU A 77 17.45 -7.66 18.19
N ALA A 78 17.60 -6.38 17.85
CA ALA A 78 16.93 -5.28 18.54
C ALA A 78 15.48 -5.08 18.07
N MET A 79 15.18 -5.44 16.83
CA MET A 79 13.90 -5.15 16.14
C MET A 79 13.00 -6.37 15.99
N GLN A 80 13.00 -7.24 17.01
CA GLN A 80 12.15 -8.43 17.09
C GLN A 80 10.68 -8.08 17.34
N LEU A 81 9.80 -9.06 17.16
CA LEU A 81 8.34 -8.90 17.28
C LEU A 81 7.89 -8.20 18.57
N ASN A 82 8.49 -8.53 19.72
CA ASN A 82 8.11 -7.91 21.00
C ASN A 82 8.45 -6.41 21.05
N SER A 83 9.63 -6.03 20.56
CA SER A 83 10.03 -4.63 20.41
C SER A 83 9.08 -3.91 19.46
N LEU A 84 8.75 -4.53 18.33
CA LEU A 84 7.83 -3.96 17.35
C LEU A 84 6.43 -3.75 17.94
N LYS A 85 5.89 -4.71 18.71
CA LYS A 85 4.58 -4.57 19.37
C LYS A 85 4.56 -3.37 20.32
N ALA A 86 5.59 -3.21 21.15
CA ALA A 86 5.71 -2.06 22.03
C ALA A 86 5.78 -0.75 21.24
N PHE A 87 6.61 -0.72 20.18
CA PHE A 87 6.73 0.44 19.30
C PHE A 87 5.39 0.81 18.64
N VAL A 88 4.70 -0.15 18.04
CA VAL A 88 3.39 0.04 17.39
C VAL A 88 2.37 0.62 18.37
N HIS A 89 2.35 0.11 19.60
CA HIS A 89 1.50 0.62 20.67
C HIS A 89 1.84 2.07 21.06
N GLU A 90 3.10 2.38 21.36
CA GLU A 90 3.51 3.73 21.80
C GLU A 90 3.30 4.79 20.72
N TYR A 91 3.52 4.44 19.44
CA TYR A 91 3.31 5.33 18.31
C TYR A 91 1.86 5.35 17.79
N ARG A 92 0.96 4.54 18.38
CA ARG A 92 -0.47 4.45 18.03
C ARG A 92 -0.68 4.21 16.53
N LEU A 93 0.09 3.27 16.00
CA LEU A 93 -0.07 2.86 14.61
C LEU A 93 -1.23 1.88 14.53
N ASP A 94 -2.33 2.29 13.92
CA ASP A 94 -3.58 1.51 13.89
C ASP A 94 -3.79 0.78 12.55
N PHE A 95 -3.01 1.10 11.52
CA PHE A 95 -3.08 0.43 10.21
C PHE A 95 -2.40 -0.96 10.25
N PRO A 96 -2.74 -1.89 9.35
CA PRO A 96 -2.12 -3.20 9.27
C PRO A 96 -0.59 -3.12 9.11
N ILE A 97 0.13 -3.91 9.91
CA ILE A 97 1.59 -3.99 9.84
C ILE A 97 2.02 -5.43 9.58
N ALA A 98 2.62 -5.64 8.42
CA ALA A 98 3.30 -6.86 8.03
C ALA A 98 4.74 -6.87 8.54
N ILE A 99 5.20 -8.01 9.05
CA ILE A 99 6.62 -8.24 9.35
C ILE A 99 7.22 -9.06 8.22
N ASP A 100 8.16 -8.48 7.48
CA ASP A 100 8.80 -9.15 6.35
C ASP A 100 9.53 -10.42 6.83
N ALA A 101 9.39 -11.51 6.07
CA ALA A 101 9.98 -12.79 6.43
C ALA A 101 11.51 -12.74 6.24
N PRO A 102 12.29 -13.29 7.19
CA PRO A 102 13.74 -13.36 7.04
C PRO A 102 14.10 -14.31 5.89
N SER A 103 15.09 -13.92 5.08
CA SER A 103 15.60 -14.74 3.97
C SER A 103 16.74 -15.69 4.37
N GLY A 104 17.29 -15.52 5.59
CA GLY A 104 18.56 -16.11 6.03
C GLY A 104 19.78 -15.22 5.78
N GLY A 105 19.64 -14.16 4.97
CA GLY A 105 20.62 -13.09 4.81
C GLY A 105 20.23 -11.81 5.55
N SER A 106 20.94 -10.70 5.27
CA SER A 106 20.60 -9.39 5.83
C SER A 106 19.28 -8.87 5.29
N ILE A 107 19.06 -8.92 3.97
CA ILE A 107 17.84 -8.40 3.32
C ILE A 107 16.68 -9.40 3.46
N PRO A 108 15.52 -9.02 4.03
CA PRO A 108 14.35 -9.89 4.12
C PRO A 108 13.66 -10.11 2.76
N ILE A 109 12.79 -11.11 2.68
CA ILE A 109 12.33 -11.68 1.39
C ILE A 109 11.55 -10.67 0.55
N THR A 110 10.52 -10.03 1.11
CA THR A 110 9.67 -9.09 0.37
C THR A 110 10.47 -7.87 -0.07
N MET A 111 11.34 -7.34 0.79
CA MET A 111 12.26 -6.25 0.46
C MET A 111 13.13 -6.59 -0.76
N GLY A 112 13.65 -7.81 -0.82
CA GLY A 112 14.43 -8.32 -1.96
C GLY A 112 13.59 -8.47 -3.22
N GLU A 113 12.40 -9.09 -3.14
CA GLU A 113 11.50 -9.30 -4.28
C GLU A 113 11.01 -7.98 -4.91
N TYR A 114 10.84 -6.94 -4.09
CA TYR A 114 10.44 -5.60 -4.54
C TYR A 114 11.64 -4.73 -4.97
N GLY A 115 12.89 -5.19 -4.80
CA GLY A 115 14.09 -4.44 -5.14
C GLY A 115 14.23 -3.13 -4.37
N LEU A 116 13.82 -3.09 -3.10
CA LEU A 116 13.82 -1.88 -2.29
C LEU A 116 15.23 -1.55 -1.78
N GLY A 117 15.62 -0.27 -1.89
CA GLY A 117 16.97 0.19 -1.54
C GLY A 117 17.19 0.59 -0.08
N GLY A 118 16.16 0.57 0.76
CA GLY A 118 16.24 0.97 2.17
C GLY A 118 14.90 1.42 2.74
N THR A 119 14.96 2.09 3.90
CA THR A 119 13.79 2.61 4.62
C THR A 119 14.02 4.06 5.10
N PRO A 120 13.00 4.93 5.13
CA PRO A 120 11.61 4.67 4.75
C PRO A 120 11.44 4.53 3.23
N GLY A 121 10.52 3.67 2.81
CA GLY A 121 10.17 3.50 1.40
C GLY A 121 8.65 3.52 1.19
N LEU A 122 8.24 3.75 -0.06
CA LEU A 122 6.84 3.72 -0.46
C LEU A 122 6.71 2.96 -1.78
N VAL A 123 5.76 2.03 -1.82
CA VAL A 123 5.28 1.41 -3.05
C VAL A 123 3.79 1.71 -3.19
N LEU A 124 3.38 2.28 -4.33
CA LEU A 124 1.97 2.43 -4.69
C LEU A 124 1.58 1.36 -5.69
N ILE A 125 0.51 0.65 -5.37
CA ILE A 125 -0.04 -0.44 -6.16
C ILE A 125 -1.47 -0.07 -6.54
N ASP A 126 -1.81 -0.19 -7.83
CA ASP A 126 -3.16 0.15 -8.31
C ASP A 126 -4.21 -0.93 -7.97
N LYS A 127 -5.48 -0.64 -8.31
CA LYS A 127 -6.63 -1.53 -8.10
C LYS A 127 -6.51 -2.89 -8.81
N MET A 128 -5.67 -2.99 -9.85
CA MET A 128 -5.38 -4.23 -10.56
C MET A 128 -4.17 -4.98 -9.99
N GLY A 129 -3.53 -4.39 -8.98
CA GLY A 129 -2.36 -4.90 -8.29
C GLY A 129 -1.06 -4.81 -9.08
N HIS A 130 -0.92 -3.79 -9.93
CA HIS A 130 0.36 -3.46 -10.53
C HIS A 130 1.08 -2.39 -9.73
N ILE A 131 2.40 -2.50 -9.63
CA ILE A 131 3.25 -1.47 -9.03
C ILE A 131 3.28 -0.27 -9.98
N ARG A 132 2.85 0.89 -9.47
CA ARG A 132 2.78 2.16 -10.23
C ARG A 132 3.83 3.15 -9.80
N PHE A 133 4.42 2.94 -8.64
CA PHE A 133 5.45 3.80 -8.10
C PHE A 133 6.23 3.07 -7.01
N THR A 134 7.54 3.27 -6.99
CA THR A 134 8.44 2.81 -5.92
C THR A 134 9.42 3.94 -5.63
N HIS A 135 9.57 4.29 -4.35
CA HIS A 135 10.47 5.36 -3.92
C HIS A 135 11.13 5.03 -2.60
N HIS A 136 12.37 5.51 -2.45
CA HIS A 136 13.15 5.42 -1.21
C HIS A 136 13.40 6.84 -0.69
N GLY A 137 13.10 7.06 0.59
CA GLY A 137 13.18 8.35 1.26
C GLY A 137 11.83 9.03 1.42
N THR A 138 11.86 10.32 1.76
CA THR A 138 10.66 11.12 2.01
C THR A 138 10.01 11.58 0.71
N ILE A 139 8.68 11.74 0.74
CA ILE A 139 7.88 12.33 -0.33
C ILE A 139 7.04 13.45 0.28
N ASP A 140 6.81 14.50 -0.49
CA ASP A 140 5.91 15.58 -0.08
C ASP A 140 4.45 15.08 0.04
N ASP A 141 3.75 15.52 1.10
CA ASP A 141 2.38 15.10 1.41
C ASP A 141 1.40 15.44 0.26
N MET A 142 1.56 16.59 -0.41
CA MET A 142 0.68 16.99 -1.52
C MET A 142 0.96 16.14 -2.77
N MET A 143 2.23 15.86 -3.06
CA MET A 143 2.60 14.99 -4.17
C MET A 143 2.06 13.57 -3.97
N LEU A 144 2.21 13.01 -2.77
CA LEU A 144 1.69 11.69 -2.43
C LEU A 144 0.15 11.65 -2.55
N SER A 145 -0.54 12.63 -1.97
CA SER A 145 -2.01 12.73 -2.07
C SER A 145 -2.49 12.80 -3.51
N LYS A 146 -1.80 13.56 -4.38
CA LYS A 146 -2.11 13.64 -5.81
C LYS A 146 -1.95 12.29 -6.50
N MET A 147 -0.89 11.54 -6.20
CA MET A 147 -0.64 10.22 -6.79
C MET A 147 -1.69 9.19 -6.35
N VAL A 148 -2.01 9.16 -5.06
CA VAL A 148 -3.04 8.26 -4.51
C VAL A 148 -4.41 8.59 -5.10
N SER A 149 -4.79 9.88 -5.11
CA SER A 149 -6.06 10.32 -5.70
C SER A 149 -6.16 9.99 -7.18
N PHE A 150 -5.05 10.10 -7.92
CA PHE A 150 -5.00 9.70 -9.32
C PHE A 150 -5.30 8.20 -9.49
N LEU A 151 -4.65 7.33 -8.70
CA LEU A 151 -4.90 5.87 -8.76
C LEU A 151 -6.31 5.49 -8.28
N LEU A 152 -6.87 6.22 -7.31
CA LEU A 152 -8.24 6.02 -6.85
C LEU A 152 -9.27 6.39 -7.92
N GLY A 153 -8.96 7.38 -8.77
CA GLY A 153 -9.81 7.80 -9.88
C GLY A 153 -9.67 6.98 -11.17
N GLU A 154 -8.70 6.06 -11.26
CA GLU A 154 -8.54 5.22 -12.45
C GLU A 154 -9.73 4.28 -12.62
N VAL A 155 -10.33 4.32 -13.82
CA VAL A 155 -11.36 3.36 -14.26
C VAL A 155 -10.66 2.06 -14.62
N THR A 156 -10.98 1.00 -13.91
CA THR A 156 -10.52 -0.35 -14.26
C THR A 156 -11.36 -0.86 -15.43
N SER A 157 -10.76 -1.53 -16.40
CA SER A 157 -11.43 -2.07 -17.60
C SER A 157 -12.53 -3.13 -17.34
N ASN A 158 -12.84 -3.44 -16.08
CA ASN A 158 -13.96 -4.28 -15.64
C ASN A 158 -15.15 -3.47 -15.08
N ASP A 159 -15.10 -2.14 -15.15
CA ASP A 159 -16.21 -1.28 -14.74
C ASP A 159 -17.24 -1.22 -15.89
N ASP A 160 -18.09 -2.24 -15.98
CA ASP A 160 -19.18 -2.36 -16.96
C ASP A 160 -20.29 -1.29 -16.79
N SER A 161 -20.11 -0.35 -15.85
CA SER A 161 -21.09 0.69 -15.52
C SER A 161 -21.16 1.87 -16.50
N PHE A 162 -20.26 1.94 -17.50
CA PHE A 162 -20.26 3.00 -18.53
C PHE A 162 -20.29 2.46 -19.96
N ASN A 163 -21.21 1.54 -20.27
CA ASN A 163 -21.55 1.23 -21.66
C ASN A 163 -22.78 2.05 -22.11
N CYS A 164 -22.69 3.38 -22.03
CA CYS A 164 -23.58 4.24 -22.82
C CYS A 164 -22.96 4.40 -24.20
N THR A 165 -23.60 3.80 -25.20
CA THR A 165 -23.14 3.94 -26.58
C THR A 165 -23.60 5.28 -27.15
N VAL A 166 -22.91 5.79 -28.17
CA VAL A 166 -23.27 7.05 -28.86
C VAL A 166 -24.69 7.02 -29.45
N ASN A 167 -25.31 5.83 -29.56
CA ASN A 167 -26.71 5.67 -29.98
C ASN A 167 -27.73 6.01 -28.88
N ASP A 168 -27.37 5.93 -27.60
CA ASP A 168 -28.31 6.20 -26.50
C ASP A 168 -28.60 7.70 -26.32
N LEU A 169 -27.66 8.55 -26.75
CA LEU A 169 -27.80 10.01 -26.75
C LEU A 169 -28.67 10.57 -27.90
N ARG A 170 -29.12 9.72 -28.84
CA ARG A 170 -29.97 10.14 -29.97
C ARG A 170 -31.46 9.88 -29.79
N SER A 171 -31.86 9.18 -28.72
CA SER A 171 -33.28 9.05 -28.39
C SER A 171 -33.72 10.26 -27.54
N SER A 172 -34.78 10.94 -27.95
CA SER A 172 -35.35 12.13 -27.31
C SER A 172 -36.06 11.83 -25.97
N SER A 173 -35.75 10.70 -25.34
CA SER A 173 -36.26 10.30 -24.03
C SER A 173 -35.09 9.80 -23.17
N GLY A 174 -34.30 10.73 -22.64
CA GLY A 174 -33.17 10.43 -21.75
C GLY A 174 -33.62 9.78 -20.45
N LYS A 175 -33.72 8.45 -20.44
CA LYS A 175 -33.79 7.64 -19.22
C LYS A 175 -32.85 6.46 -19.36
N CYS A 176 -31.70 6.55 -18.69
CA CYS A 176 -30.93 5.36 -18.33
C CYS A 176 -31.77 4.56 -17.33
N SER A 177 -32.20 3.35 -17.70
CA SER A 177 -32.73 2.38 -16.76
C SER A 177 -31.64 1.35 -16.46
N VAL A 178 -31.15 1.39 -15.23
CA VAL A 178 -30.31 0.34 -14.64
C VAL A 178 -31.22 -0.84 -14.31
N SER A 179 -30.83 -2.06 -14.71
CA SER A 179 -31.51 -3.31 -14.33
C SER A 179 -31.04 -3.77 -12.97
#